data_AF-A0A7C1N8B4-F1
#
_entry.id   AF-A0A7C1N8B4-F1
#
_cell.length_a   1.000
_cell.length_b   1.000
_cell.length_c   1.000
_cell.angle_alpha   90.00
_cell.angle_beta   90.00
_cell.angle_gamma   90.00
#
_symmetry.space_group_name_H-M   'P 1'
#
loop_
_entity.id
_entity.type
_entity.pdbx_description
1 polymer ?
#
loop_
_entity_poly.entity_id
_entity_poly.type
_entity_poly.pdbx_seq_one_letter_code
_entity_poly.pdbx_strand_id
1 'polypeptide(L)'
;MVTSYRELHSKPTLNVLSKDQIEQIHLATMEVLERTGVQITHLKALELLDGAGASVNGNRVRIPAQMVEEATHTSPSHFALGKRNGEPAIFLEDNKSWFGAGLDCVDYLNPITDDRRRFTSEDCRVTATISNALPNYSWSMTLGLAADVPADIADRANYDAWLKQGAKHFTERLREKTLKTMDLNTEPLPTEIIIEMDRMAKHWN
;
A
#
# COMPACT_ATOMS: atom_id res chain seq x y z
N MET A 1 19.40 -16.16 -3.05
CA MET A 1 19.97 -14.79 -3.03
C MET A 1 19.45 -14.07 -4.25
N VAL A 2 18.53 -13.11 -4.07
CA VAL A 2 18.15 -12.21 -5.16
C VAL A 2 19.18 -11.09 -5.15
N THR A 3 20.15 -11.17 -6.05
CA THR A 3 21.13 -10.12 -6.26
C THR A 3 20.41 -8.96 -6.93
N SER A 4 20.09 -7.90 -6.19
CA SER A 4 19.61 -6.63 -6.76
C SER A 4 20.79 -5.99 -7.47
N TYR A 5 20.98 -6.27 -8.75
CA TYR A 5 21.87 -5.47 -9.58
C TYR A 5 21.24 -4.08 -9.72
N ARG A 6 22.04 -3.02 -9.55
CA ARG A 6 21.62 -1.65 -9.81
C ARG A 6 21.23 -1.55 -11.28
N GLU A 7 19.93 -1.50 -11.57
CA GLU A 7 19.45 -1.33 -12.93
C GLU A 7 19.87 0.06 -13.43
N LEU A 8 20.82 0.10 -14.36
CA LEU A 8 21.29 1.32 -14.99
C LEU A 8 20.25 1.79 -16.01
N HIS A 9 19.18 2.43 -15.54
CA HIS A 9 18.24 3.12 -16.41
C HIS A 9 18.63 4.59 -16.51
N SER A 10 18.93 5.06 -17.72
CA SER A 10 19.10 6.49 -18.03
C SER A 10 17.75 7.22 -18.04
N LYS A 11 17.05 7.23 -16.90
CA LYS A 11 15.81 7.98 -16.73
C LYS A 11 16.16 9.45 -16.44
N PRO A 12 15.75 10.42 -17.29
CA PRO A 12 15.95 11.82 -16.97
C PRO A 12 15.19 12.16 -15.69
N THR A 13 15.83 12.92 -14.80
CA THR A 13 15.19 13.50 -13.61
C THR A 13 14.88 14.97 -13.88
N LEU A 14 13.70 15.41 -13.46
CA LEU A 14 13.32 16.81 -13.51
C LEU A 14 13.76 17.49 -12.20
N ASN A 15 14.81 18.29 -12.26
CA ASN A 15 15.25 19.11 -11.13
C ASN A 15 14.83 20.55 -11.38
N VAL A 16 13.79 21.00 -10.66
CA VAL A 16 13.25 22.36 -10.80
C VAL A 16 14.04 23.38 -9.97
N LEU A 17 14.68 22.94 -8.88
CA LEU A 17 15.43 23.78 -7.95
C LEU A 17 16.94 23.63 -8.16
N SER A 18 17.66 24.74 -8.03
CA SER A 18 19.12 24.74 -7.94
C SER A 18 19.59 24.21 -6.58
N LYS A 19 20.88 23.88 -6.47
CA LYS A 19 21.49 23.45 -5.19
C LYS A 19 21.35 24.53 -4.11
N ASP A 20 21.62 25.79 -4.46
CA ASP A 20 21.50 26.92 -3.54
C ASP A 20 20.06 27.12 -3.06
N GLN A 21 19.07 26.89 -3.93
CA GLN A 21 17.65 26.95 -3.54
C GLN A 21 17.27 25.82 -2.58
N ILE A 22 17.78 24.61 -2.81
CA ILE A 22 17.57 23.48 -1.89
C ILE A 22 18.21 23.78 -0.52
N GLU A 23 19.43 24.30 -0.50
CA GLU A 23 20.13 24.69 0.73
C GLU A 23 19.38 25.79 1.49
N GLN A 24 18.86 26.80 0.79
CA GLN A 24 18.03 27.84 1.40
C GLN A 24 16.76 27.27 2.05
N ILE A 25 16.05 26.35 1.38
CA ILE A 25 14.86 25.68 1.94
C ILE A 25 15.24 24.86 3.17
N HIS A 26 16.37 24.16 3.11
CA HIS A 26 16.87 23.36 4.22
C HIS A 26 17.18 24.21 5.45
N LEU A 27 17.96 25.29 5.28
CA LEU A 27 18.28 26.23 6.36
C LEU A 27 17.04 26.92 6.94
N ALA A 28 16.07 27.30 6.09
CA ALA A 28 14.79 27.84 6.55
C ALA A 28 13.98 26.81 7.34
N THR A 29 14.02 25.53 6.95
CA THR A 29 13.38 24.43 7.70
C THR A 29 14.02 24.27 9.08
N MET A 30 15.36 24.32 9.17
CA MET A 30 16.06 24.25 10.45
C MET A 30 15.68 25.43 11.35
N GLU A 31 15.61 26.64 10.79
CA GLU A 31 15.17 27.82 11.52
C GLU A 31 13.74 27.66 12.07
N VAL A 32 12.81 27.13 11.28
CA VAL A 32 11.43 26.86 11.72
C VAL A 32 11.40 25.83 12.85
N LEU A 33 12.13 24.72 12.72
CA LEU A 33 12.17 23.66 13.74
C LEU A 33 12.79 24.16 15.05
N GLU A 34 13.83 24.99 14.99
CA GLU A 34 14.55 25.47 16.17
C GLU A 34 13.84 26.66 16.85
N ARG A 35 13.32 27.62 16.07
CA ARG A 35 12.68 28.83 16.62
C ARG A 35 11.19 28.68 16.88
N THR A 36 10.47 27.95 16.02
CA THR A 36 9.01 27.79 16.13
C THR A 36 8.69 26.44 16.78
N GLY A 37 9.27 25.36 16.28
CA GLY A 37 9.04 24.01 16.76
C GLY A 37 7.69 23.40 16.36
N VAL A 38 7.49 22.15 16.75
CA VAL A 38 6.31 21.33 16.44
C VAL A 38 5.47 21.07 17.69
N GLN A 39 4.17 20.85 17.54
CA GLN A 39 3.31 20.47 18.65
C GLN A 39 3.22 18.94 18.74
N ILE A 40 3.58 18.38 19.89
CA ILE A 40 3.58 16.94 20.15
C ILE A 40 2.77 16.68 21.41
N THR A 41 1.70 15.90 21.29
CA THR A 41 0.78 15.59 22.41
C THR A 41 1.13 14.28 23.13
N HIS A 42 1.97 13.44 22.52
CA HIS A 42 2.34 12.15 23.08
C HIS A 42 3.44 12.31 24.15
N LEU A 43 3.11 12.05 25.41
CA LEU A 43 4.02 12.27 26.55
C LEU A 43 5.37 11.56 26.38
N LYS A 44 5.38 10.30 25.92
CA LYS A 44 6.64 9.59 25.73
C LYS A 44 7.53 10.19 24.65
N ALA A 45 6.92 10.80 23.63
CA ALA A 45 7.68 11.44 22.56
C ALA A 45 8.33 12.74 23.06
N LEU A 46 7.62 13.49 23.93
CA LEU A 46 8.18 14.65 24.62
C LEU A 46 9.40 14.26 25.46
N GLU A 47 9.30 13.21 26.28
CA GLU A 47 10.42 12.71 27.09
C GLU A 47 11.63 12.31 26.23
N LEU A 48 11.41 11.59 25.13
CA LEU A 48 12.48 11.14 24.24
C LEU A 48 13.19 12.31 23.55
N LEU A 49 12.42 13.32 23.11
CA LEU A 49 12.97 14.48 22.42
C LEU A 49 13.72 15.40 23.39
N ASP A 50 13.18 15.63 24.59
CA ASP A 50 13.85 16.37 25.66
C ASP A 50 15.19 15.70 26.05
N GLY A 51 15.15 14.39 26.31
CA GLY A 51 16.34 13.62 26.66
C GLY A 51 17.39 13.53 25.55
N ALA A 52 16.99 13.74 24.29
CA ALA A 52 17.89 13.79 23.14
C ALA A 52 18.36 15.23 22.78
N GLY A 53 17.97 16.24 23.58
CA GLY A 53 18.48 17.61 23.46
C GLY A 53 17.55 18.62 22.79
N ALA A 54 16.31 18.23 22.46
CA ALA A 54 15.30 19.19 22.02
C ALA A 54 14.81 20.05 23.20
N SER A 55 14.43 21.31 22.94
CA SER A 55 13.82 22.16 23.97
C SER A 55 12.32 21.93 24.00
N VAL A 56 11.81 21.42 25.12
CA VAL A 56 10.38 21.14 25.32
C VAL A 56 9.74 22.18 26.25
N ASN A 57 8.69 22.85 25.77
CA ASN A 57 7.86 23.77 26.56
C ASN A 57 6.39 23.35 26.45
N GLY A 58 5.88 22.67 27.48
CA GLY A 58 4.57 22.04 27.44
C GLY A 58 4.51 20.98 26.35
N ASN A 59 3.67 21.20 25.33
CA ASN A 59 3.57 20.32 24.16
C ASN A 59 4.29 20.88 22.91
N ARG A 60 5.03 21.99 23.04
CA ARG A 60 5.83 22.58 21.96
C ARG A 60 7.26 22.06 22.05
N VAL A 61 7.75 21.43 20.98
CA VAL A 61 9.11 20.91 20.88
C VAL A 61 9.88 21.67 19.83
N ARG A 62 10.97 22.34 20.25
CA ARG A 62 11.93 23.00 19.37
C ARG A 62 13.13 22.10 19.16
N ILE A 63 13.43 21.80 17.90
CA ILE A 63 14.41 20.79 17.50
C ILE A 63 15.63 21.53 16.93
N PRO A 64 16.81 21.44 17.56
CA PRO A 64 18.04 22.07 17.05
C PRO A 64 18.44 21.52 15.69
N ALA A 65 19.03 22.36 14.83
CA ALA A 65 19.48 21.95 13.50
C ALA A 65 20.41 20.71 13.53
N GLN A 66 21.38 20.70 14.44
CA GLN A 66 22.33 19.59 14.59
C GLN A 66 21.62 18.26 14.85
N MET A 67 20.55 18.25 15.65
CA MET A 67 19.79 17.04 15.96
C MET A 67 19.11 16.47 14.70
N VAL A 68 18.62 17.34 13.81
CA VAL A 68 18.02 16.93 12.54
C VAL A 68 19.06 16.37 11.57
N GLU A 69 20.23 17.00 11.49
CA GLU A 69 21.34 16.52 10.66
C GLU A 69 21.83 15.15 11.11
N GLU A 70 22.07 14.98 12.41
CA GLU A 70 22.49 13.70 13.00
C GLU A 70 21.46 12.60 12.73
N ALA A 71 20.17 12.90 12.93
CA ALA A 71 19.10 11.95 12.62
C ALA A 71 19.08 11.57 11.13
N THR A 72 19.23 12.55 10.23
CA THR A 72 19.25 12.33 8.78
C THR A 72 20.44 11.47 8.36
N HIS A 73 21.61 11.69 8.95
CA HIS A 73 22.81 10.89 8.70
C HIS A 73 22.67 9.42 9.12
N THR A 74 21.88 9.12 10.14
CA THR A 74 21.60 7.74 10.56
C THR A 74 20.56 7.02 9.69
N SER A 75 19.84 7.76 8.84
CA SER A 75 18.80 7.18 7.99
C SER A 75 19.41 6.31 6.89
N PRO A 76 18.94 5.07 6.68
CA PRO A 76 19.41 4.24 5.59
C PRO A 76 19.00 4.84 4.25
N SER A 77 19.94 4.91 3.30
CA SER A 77 19.66 5.34 1.91
C SER A 77 18.93 4.27 1.08
N HIS A 78 18.77 3.06 1.65
CA HIS A 78 18.13 1.93 0.99
C HIS A 78 17.66 0.88 2.01
N PHE A 79 16.45 0.36 1.83
CA PHE A 79 15.93 -0.78 2.59
C PHE A 79 14.86 -1.55 1.80
N ALA A 80 14.60 -2.79 2.20
CA ALA A 80 13.64 -3.66 1.53
C ALA A 80 12.43 -3.96 2.42
N LEU A 81 11.23 -3.90 1.85
CA LEU A 81 10.02 -4.43 2.45
C LEU A 81 9.78 -5.87 1.97
N GLY A 82 9.52 -6.75 2.94
CA GLY A 82 9.24 -8.15 2.69
C GLY A 82 7.76 -8.41 2.41
N LYS A 83 7.50 -9.47 1.66
CA LYS A 83 6.21 -10.15 1.64
C LYS A 83 5.94 -10.79 3.00
N ARG A 84 4.71 -11.29 3.17
CA ARG A 84 4.29 -12.02 4.37
C ARG A 84 5.11 -13.28 4.67
N ASN A 85 5.66 -13.91 3.64
CA ASN A 85 6.55 -15.08 3.78
C ASN A 85 8.01 -14.70 4.11
N GLY A 86 8.29 -13.41 4.33
CA GLY A 86 9.63 -12.90 4.63
C GLY A 86 10.52 -12.68 3.40
N GLU A 87 10.07 -13.04 2.19
CA GLU A 87 10.84 -12.77 0.98
C GLU A 87 10.86 -11.28 0.66
N PRO A 88 12.02 -10.67 0.34
CA PRO A 88 12.08 -9.29 -0.14
C PRO A 88 11.21 -9.09 -1.39
N ALA A 89 10.40 -8.03 -1.42
CA ALA A 89 9.54 -7.70 -2.57
C ALA A 89 9.71 -6.28 -3.09
N ILE A 90 9.83 -5.30 -2.19
CA ILE A 90 9.88 -3.89 -2.55
C ILE A 90 11.20 -3.34 -2.05
N PHE A 91 11.98 -2.75 -2.95
CA PHE A 91 13.28 -2.16 -2.63
C PHE A 91 13.14 -0.63 -2.73
N LEU A 92 13.20 0.04 -1.58
CA LEU A 92 13.10 1.49 -1.47
C LEU A 92 14.51 2.07 -1.58
N GLU A 93 14.92 2.35 -2.82
CA GLU A 93 16.28 2.77 -3.16
C GLU A 93 16.31 3.55 -4.48
N ASP A 94 17.30 4.45 -4.61
CA ASP A 94 17.59 5.22 -5.83
C ASP A 94 16.31 5.82 -6.48
N ASN A 95 16.09 5.55 -7.77
CA ASN A 95 14.98 6.03 -8.58
C ASN A 95 13.94 4.92 -8.84
N LYS A 96 13.80 3.95 -7.92
CA LYS A 96 12.75 2.92 -8.01
C LYS A 96 11.42 3.49 -7.50
N SER A 97 10.36 3.23 -8.25
CA SER A 97 9.00 3.65 -7.90
C SER A 97 8.10 2.43 -7.84
N TRP A 98 7.24 2.37 -6.82
CA TRP A 98 6.34 1.27 -6.56
C TRP A 98 4.94 1.82 -6.40
N PHE A 99 3.99 1.27 -7.15
CA PHE A 99 2.61 1.73 -7.15
C PHE A 99 1.76 0.82 -6.29
N GLY A 100 0.75 1.38 -5.63
CA GLY A 100 -0.17 0.63 -4.81
C GLY A 100 -1.43 1.42 -4.53
N ALA A 101 -2.37 0.78 -3.86
CA ALA A 101 -3.66 1.39 -3.57
C ALA A 101 -3.55 2.43 -2.45
N GLY A 102 -4.09 3.63 -2.69
CA GLY A 102 -4.12 4.78 -1.78
C GLY A 102 -5.04 4.61 -0.55
N LEU A 103 -5.25 5.70 0.20
CA LEU A 103 -5.54 5.67 1.64
C LEU A 103 -6.81 6.42 2.09
N ASP A 104 -7.40 5.91 3.19
CA ASP A 104 -8.41 6.48 4.10
C ASP A 104 -9.62 7.20 3.51
N CYS A 105 -10.14 6.73 2.38
CA CYS A 105 -11.43 7.19 1.87
C CYS A 105 -12.56 6.89 2.88
N VAL A 106 -13.24 7.94 3.35
CA VAL A 106 -14.40 7.80 4.24
C VAL A 106 -15.64 7.33 3.47
N ASP A 107 -15.73 7.71 2.20
CA ASP A 107 -16.84 7.36 1.32
C ASP A 107 -16.36 6.47 0.18
N TYR A 108 -17.24 5.56 -0.21
CA TYR A 108 -17.10 4.66 -1.35
C TYR A 108 -18.04 5.11 -2.46
N LEU A 109 -17.50 5.32 -3.66
CA LEU A 109 -18.27 5.49 -4.89
C LEU A 109 -18.40 4.12 -5.55
N ASN A 110 -19.63 3.61 -5.65
CA ASN A 110 -19.88 2.33 -6.30
C ASN A 110 -19.72 2.48 -7.82
N PRO A 111 -18.76 1.82 -8.47
CA PRO A 111 -18.52 1.98 -9.90
C PRO A 111 -19.62 1.37 -10.78
N ILE A 112 -20.53 0.57 -10.21
CA ILE A 112 -21.64 -0.07 -10.94
C ILE A 112 -22.92 0.75 -10.83
N THR A 113 -23.21 1.29 -9.64
CA THR A 113 -24.47 2.03 -9.40
C THR A 113 -24.30 3.55 -9.39
N ASP A 114 -23.07 4.05 -9.38
CA ASP A 114 -22.70 5.47 -9.21
C ASP A 114 -23.13 6.08 -7.85
N ASP A 115 -23.54 5.24 -6.90
CA ASP A 115 -23.93 5.70 -5.57
C ASP A 115 -22.72 5.95 -4.68
N ARG A 116 -22.71 7.11 -4.01
CA ARG A 116 -21.77 7.42 -2.93
C ARG A 116 -22.37 7.05 -1.58
N ARG A 117 -21.68 6.21 -0.83
CA ARG A 117 -22.05 5.83 0.55
C ARG A 117 -20.83 5.74 1.46
N ARG A 118 -21.04 5.52 2.76
CA ARG A 118 -19.93 5.23 3.68
C ARG A 118 -19.19 3.97 3.28
N PHE A 119 -17.87 4.00 3.44
CA PHE A 119 -16.99 2.86 3.24
C PHE A 119 -17.24 1.81 4.35
N THR A 120 -17.22 0.53 4.00
CA THR A 120 -17.50 -0.59 4.91
C THR A 120 -16.39 -1.64 4.87
N SER A 121 -16.40 -2.55 5.82
CA SER A 121 -15.48 -3.69 5.88
C SER A 121 -15.56 -4.59 4.64
N GLU A 122 -16.73 -4.71 4.01
CA GLU A 122 -16.86 -5.44 2.75
C GLU A 122 -16.17 -4.71 1.59
N ASP A 123 -16.16 -3.38 1.60
CA ASP A 123 -15.41 -2.60 0.62
C ASP A 123 -13.91 -2.83 0.78
N CYS A 124 -13.38 -2.96 2.01
CA CYS A 124 -11.98 -3.37 2.23
C CYS A 124 -11.66 -4.65 1.45
N ARG A 125 -12.55 -5.65 1.54
CA ARG A 125 -12.38 -6.95 0.87
C ARG A 125 -12.40 -6.78 -0.65
N VAL A 126 -13.33 -6.01 -1.19
CA VAL A 126 -13.46 -5.75 -2.63
C VAL A 126 -12.24 -4.99 -3.15
N THR A 127 -11.85 -3.89 -2.52
CA THR A 127 -10.72 -3.07 -2.96
C THR A 127 -9.38 -3.78 -2.81
N ALA A 128 -9.18 -4.58 -1.77
CA ALA A 128 -7.99 -5.42 -1.63
C ALA A 128 -7.93 -6.50 -2.72
N THR A 129 -9.10 -7.04 -3.09
CA THR A 129 -9.20 -8.02 -4.19
C THR A 129 -8.79 -7.40 -5.53
N ILE A 130 -9.31 -6.21 -5.83
CA ILE A 130 -8.95 -5.45 -7.03
C ILE A 130 -7.45 -5.13 -7.02
N SER A 131 -6.94 -4.60 -5.91
CA SER A 131 -5.52 -4.24 -5.77
C SER A 131 -4.58 -5.43 -5.99
N ASN A 132 -4.97 -6.63 -5.51
CA ASN A 132 -4.19 -7.85 -5.77
C ASN A 132 -4.29 -8.32 -7.23
N ALA A 133 -5.39 -8.06 -7.92
CA ALA A 133 -5.57 -8.49 -9.31
C ALA A 133 -4.82 -7.61 -10.32
N LEU A 134 -4.48 -6.37 -9.95
CA LEU A 134 -3.84 -5.40 -10.84
C LEU A 134 -2.32 -5.69 -10.97
N PRO A 135 -1.80 -5.98 -12.18
CA PRO A 135 -0.41 -6.41 -12.38
C PRO A 135 0.62 -5.31 -12.09
N ASN A 136 0.20 -4.04 -12.11
CA ASN A 136 1.06 -2.89 -11.86
C ASN A 136 1.01 -2.41 -10.40
N TYR A 137 0.24 -3.07 -9.53
CA TYR A 137 0.20 -2.76 -8.10
C TYR A 137 1.17 -3.67 -7.36
N SER A 138 2.16 -3.06 -6.71
CA SER A 138 3.24 -3.72 -5.99
C SER A 138 2.93 -3.88 -4.50
N TRP A 139 2.08 -3.03 -3.96
CA TRP A 139 1.61 -3.07 -2.57
C TRP A 139 0.13 -2.66 -2.47
N SER A 140 -0.49 -2.95 -1.34
CA SER A 140 -1.87 -2.55 -1.03
C SER A 140 -1.98 -2.18 0.44
N MET A 141 -2.70 -1.11 0.72
CA MET A 141 -3.20 -0.77 2.06
C MET A 141 -4.74 -0.91 2.08
N THR A 142 -5.36 -0.67 3.23
CA THR A 142 -6.81 -0.51 3.31
C THR A 142 -7.18 0.83 2.67
N LEU A 143 -8.04 0.83 1.64
CA LEU A 143 -8.35 2.04 0.88
C LEU A 143 -9.28 3.01 1.62
N GLY A 144 -9.95 2.56 2.69
CA GLY A 144 -10.97 3.36 3.34
C GLY A 144 -11.19 3.01 4.80
N LEU A 145 -11.92 3.89 5.46
CA LEU A 145 -12.27 3.76 6.87
C LEU A 145 -13.60 3.02 6.99
N ALA A 146 -13.54 1.76 7.43
CA ALA A 146 -14.72 0.91 7.59
C ALA A 146 -15.64 1.46 8.69
N ALA A 147 -16.75 2.10 8.29
CA ALA A 147 -17.70 2.75 9.20
C ALA A 147 -18.58 1.76 10.01
N ASP A 148 -18.61 0.50 9.59
CA ASP A 148 -19.31 -0.62 10.22
C ASP A 148 -18.45 -1.35 11.27
N VAL A 149 -17.22 -0.89 11.52
CA VAL A 149 -16.32 -1.45 12.52
C VAL A 149 -16.00 -0.39 13.59
N PRO A 150 -15.96 -0.75 14.89
CA PRO A 150 -15.53 0.18 15.93
C PRO A 150 -14.12 0.72 15.66
N ALA A 151 -13.96 2.03 15.76
CA ALA A 151 -12.74 2.74 15.33
C ALA A 151 -11.48 2.30 16.11
N ASP A 152 -11.63 1.85 17.35
CA ASP A 152 -10.55 1.38 18.22
C ASP A 152 -9.96 0.03 17.78
N ILE A 153 -10.68 -0.75 16.97
CA ILE A 153 -10.24 -2.06 16.46
C ILE A 153 -10.26 -2.14 14.94
N ALA A 154 -10.59 -1.06 14.23
CA ALA A 154 -10.77 -1.06 12.77
C ALA A 154 -9.56 -1.64 12.01
N ASP A 155 -8.35 -1.24 12.41
CA ASP A 155 -7.10 -1.74 11.80
C ASP A 155 -6.90 -3.24 12.03
N ARG A 156 -7.28 -3.73 13.21
CA ARG A 156 -7.11 -5.13 13.61
C ARG A 156 -8.19 -6.04 13.03
N ALA A 157 -9.43 -5.56 12.95
CA ALA A 157 -10.58 -6.35 12.50
C ALA A 157 -10.38 -6.88 11.07
N ASN A 158 -9.85 -6.03 10.18
CA ASN A 158 -9.55 -6.41 8.79
C ASN A 158 -8.48 -7.51 8.72
N TYR A 159 -7.44 -7.41 9.54
CA TYR A 159 -6.37 -8.41 9.62
C TYR A 159 -6.87 -9.75 10.19
N ASP A 160 -7.59 -9.72 11.31
CA ASP A 160 -8.13 -10.90 11.97
C ASP A 160 -9.14 -11.64 11.09
N ALA A 161 -9.99 -10.91 10.35
CA ALA A 161 -10.92 -11.48 9.38
C ALA A 161 -10.17 -12.18 8.23
N TRP A 162 -9.11 -11.57 7.71
CA TRP A 162 -8.29 -12.17 6.67
C TRP A 162 -7.55 -13.44 7.15
N LEU A 163 -7.00 -13.42 8.38
CA LEU A 163 -6.37 -14.59 9.00
C LEU A 163 -7.37 -15.76 9.15
N LYS A 164 -8.57 -15.49 9.67
CA LYS A 164 -9.64 -16.49 9.82
C LYS A 164 -10.06 -17.11 8.48
N GLN A 165 -9.96 -16.36 7.39
CA GLN A 165 -10.22 -16.85 6.03
C GLN A 165 -9.03 -17.61 5.42
N GLY A 166 -8.04 -17.98 6.23
CA GLY A 166 -6.94 -18.86 5.86
C GLY A 166 -5.72 -18.13 5.29
N ALA A 167 -5.64 -16.81 5.44
CA ALA A 167 -4.47 -16.01 5.03
C ALA A 167 -4.07 -16.20 3.54
N LYS A 168 -5.01 -16.62 2.69
CA LYS A 168 -4.70 -17.00 1.31
C LYS A 168 -4.49 -15.79 0.41
N HIS A 169 -3.55 -15.89 -0.51
CA HIS A 169 -3.41 -14.93 -1.61
C HIS A 169 -4.64 -14.99 -2.52
N PHE A 170 -4.93 -13.90 -3.23
CA PHE A 170 -6.08 -13.87 -4.15
C PHE A 170 -5.97 -14.93 -5.26
N THR A 171 -4.76 -15.19 -5.76
CA THR A 171 -4.50 -16.23 -6.77
C THR A 171 -4.87 -17.63 -6.27
N GLU A 172 -4.58 -17.93 -5.01
CA GLU A 172 -4.98 -19.19 -4.36
C GLU A 172 -6.51 -19.27 -4.23
N ARG A 173 -7.16 -18.17 -3.81
CA ARG A 173 -8.63 -18.09 -3.72
C ARG A 173 -9.31 -18.23 -5.10
N LEU A 174 -8.74 -17.61 -6.13
CA LEU A 174 -9.20 -17.77 -7.51
C LEU A 174 -9.06 -19.22 -7.96
N ARG A 175 -7.88 -19.83 -7.76
CA ARG A 175 -7.64 -21.22 -8.13
C ARG A 175 -8.62 -22.16 -7.43
N GLU A 176 -8.89 -21.96 -6.14
CA GLU A 176 -9.89 -22.75 -5.40
C GLU A 176 -11.30 -22.57 -5.97
N LYS A 177 -11.72 -21.34 -6.26
CA LYS A 177 -13.02 -21.08 -6.90
C LYS A 177 -13.10 -21.69 -8.31
N THR A 178 -12.04 -21.57 -9.10
CA THR A 178 -11.95 -22.16 -10.44
C THR A 178 -12.05 -23.67 -10.36
N LEU A 179 -11.28 -24.32 -9.48
CA LEU A 179 -11.36 -25.77 -9.26
C LEU A 179 -12.75 -26.20 -8.82
N LYS A 180 -13.35 -25.49 -7.86
CA LYS A 180 -14.73 -25.75 -7.41
C LYS A 180 -15.76 -25.57 -8.52
N THR A 181 -15.53 -24.65 -9.44
CA THR A 181 -16.39 -24.42 -10.62
C THR A 181 -16.16 -25.49 -11.68
N MET A 182 -14.93 -26.00 -11.82
CA MET A 182 -14.61 -27.13 -12.70
C MET A 182 -15.16 -28.46 -12.16
N ASP A 183 -15.32 -28.59 -10.84
CA ASP A 183 -15.99 -29.74 -10.19
C ASP A 183 -17.51 -29.74 -10.40
N LEU A 184 -18.11 -28.61 -10.83
CA LEU A 184 -19.47 -28.62 -11.34
C LEU A 184 -19.44 -29.31 -12.70
N ASN A 185 -19.73 -30.61 -12.70
CA ASN A 185 -20.03 -31.36 -13.92
C ASN A 185 -21.14 -30.61 -14.66
N THR A 186 -20.79 -29.91 -15.74
CA THR A 186 -21.78 -29.43 -16.70
C THR A 186 -22.48 -30.67 -17.24
N GLU A 187 -23.81 -30.67 -17.23
CA GLU A 187 -24.57 -31.74 -17.85
C GLU A 187 -24.04 -31.96 -19.28
N PRO A 188 -23.82 -33.22 -19.71
CA PRO A 188 -23.36 -33.48 -21.07
C PRO A 188 -24.28 -32.77 -22.05
N LEU A 189 -23.69 -32.10 -23.05
CA LEU A 189 -24.47 -31.39 -24.06
C LEU A 189 -25.55 -32.33 -24.61
N PRO A 190 -26.81 -31.87 -24.75
CA PRO A 190 -27.85 -32.64 -25.38
C PRO A 190 -27.37 -33.19 -26.73
N THR A 191 -27.68 -34.45 -27.03
CA THR A 191 -27.22 -35.15 -28.23
C THR A 191 -27.51 -34.35 -29.51
N GLU A 192 -28.60 -33.59 -29.51
CA GLU A 192 -29.03 -32.69 -30.59
C GLU A 192 -28.01 -31.59 -30.88
N ILE A 193 -27.43 -30.98 -29.83
CA ILE A 193 -26.42 -29.92 -29.95
C ILE A 193 -25.10 -30.51 -30.44
N ILE A 194 -24.73 -31.70 -29.96
CA ILE A 194 -23.51 -32.39 -30.41
C ILE A 194 -23.61 -32.71 -31.91
N ILE A 195 -24.76 -33.23 -32.37
CA ILE A 195 -25.02 -33.51 -33.79
C ILE A 195 -24.91 -32.24 -34.64
N GLU A 196 -25.46 -31.11 -34.18
CA GLU A 196 -25.40 -29.86 -34.92
C GLU A 196 -23.98 -29.28 -34.94
N MET A 197 -23.22 -29.39 -33.84
CA MET A 197 -21.81 -28.99 -33.81
C MET A 197 -20.95 -29.83 -34.77
N ASP A 198 -21.16 -31.15 -34.83
CA ASP A 198 -20.48 -32.04 -35.78
C ASP A 198 -20.85 -31.71 -37.24
N ARG A 199 -22.11 -31.33 -37.49
CA ARG A 199 -22.55 -30.84 -38.81
C ARG A 199 -21.85 -29.53 -39.17
N MET A 200 -21.78 -28.57 -38.25
CA MET A 200 -21.10 -27.28 -38.47
C MET A 200 -19.60 -27.46 -38.73
N ALA A 201 -18.94 -28.32 -37.95
CA ALA A 201 -17.51 -28.60 -38.10
C ALA A 201 -17.14 -29.20 -39.46
N LYS A 202 -18.04 -29.96 -40.10
CA LYS A 202 -17.84 -30.49 -41.47
C LYS A 202 -17.76 -29.39 -42.54
N HIS A 203 -18.23 -28.18 -42.26
CA HIS A 203 -18.17 -27.04 -43.16
C HIS A 203 -16.98 -26.10 -42.86
N TRP A 204 -16.16 -26.44 -41.86
CA TRP A 204 -15.01 -25.64 -41.44
C TRP A 204 -13.67 -26.14 -42.00
N ASN A 205 -13.70 -27.12 -42.92
CA ASN A 205 -12.59 -27.49 -43.80
C ASN A 205 -12.93 -27.15 -45.25
#